data_AF-A0A2E7Q9N5-F1
#
_entry.id   AF-A0A2E7Q9N5-F1
#
_cell.length_a   1.000
_cell.length_b   1.000
_cell.length_c   1.000
_cell.angle_alpha   90.00
_cell.angle_beta   90.00
_cell.angle_gamma   90.00
#
_symmetry.space_group_name_H-M   'P 1'
#
loop_
_entity.id
_entity.type
_entity.pdbx_description
1 polymer ?
#
loop_
_entity_poly.entity_id
_entity_poly.type
_entity_poly.pdbx_seq_one_letter_code
_entity_poly.pdbx_strand_id
1 'polypeptide(L)'
;MMAKQLTNEEAEEMMLANSHHRKYPWDKWMDGNWWHVQEDIDFAIKKKSFRNMVYRKQDEFGRIDTVEMPDGFLIKRLDGEPNYWVKHHLKD
;
A
#
# COMPACT_ATOMS: atom_id res chain seq x y z
N MET A 1 23.33 -19.49 -3.97
CA MET A 1 22.99 -18.61 -5.10
C MET A 1 23.85 -17.35 -4.95
N MET A 2 24.67 -17.00 -5.95
CA MET A 2 25.46 -15.76 -5.93
C MET A 2 24.61 -14.62 -6.50
N ALA A 3 24.69 -13.43 -5.89
CA ALA A 3 24.07 -12.24 -6.46
C ALA A 3 24.82 -11.83 -7.74
N LYS A 4 24.10 -11.59 -8.85
CA LYS A 4 24.63 -10.98 -10.07
C LYS A 4 24.29 -9.48 -10.04
N GLN A 5 25.27 -8.62 -10.30
CA GLN A 5 25.02 -7.20 -10.53
C GLN A 5 24.51 -7.01 -11.97
N LEU A 6 23.38 -6.31 -12.12
CA LEU A 6 22.75 -6.03 -13.41
C LEU A 6 23.18 -4.65 -13.93
N THR A 7 23.16 -4.49 -15.26
CA THR A 7 23.17 -3.15 -15.87
C THR A 7 21.81 -2.48 -15.72
N ASN A 8 21.74 -1.17 -15.93
CA ASN A 8 20.45 -0.44 -15.87
C ASN A 8 19.46 -0.97 -16.91
N GLU A 9 19.92 -1.28 -18.12
CA GLU A 9 19.10 -1.81 -19.21
C GLU A 9 18.52 -3.18 -18.86
N GLU A 10 19.34 -4.11 -18.33
CA GLU A 10 18.87 -5.42 -17.86
C GLU A 10 17.84 -5.27 -16.73
N ALA A 11 18.06 -4.31 -15.82
CA ALA A 11 17.13 -4.03 -14.73
C ALA A 11 15.81 -3.45 -15.24
N GLU A 12 15.84 -2.52 -16.19
CA GLU A 12 14.66 -1.90 -16.80
C GLU A 12 13.81 -2.91 -17.56
N GLU A 13 14.42 -3.80 -18.36
CA GLU A 13 13.74 -4.88 -19.04
C GLU A 13 13.06 -5.84 -18.05
N MET A 14 13.76 -6.21 -16.98
CA MET A 14 13.20 -7.05 -15.92
C MET A 14 12.06 -6.33 -15.17
N MET A 15 12.19 -5.03 -14.92
CA MET A 15 11.13 -4.23 -14.30
C MET A 15 9.90 -4.16 -15.19
N LEU A 16 10.08 -3.88 -16.49
CA LEU A 16 9.00 -3.82 -17.47
C LEU A 16 8.29 -5.15 -17.62
N ALA A 17 9.03 -6.25 -17.74
CA ALA A 17 8.49 -7.61 -17.82
C ALA A 17 7.72 -8.03 -16.56
N ASN A 18 8.12 -7.51 -15.39
CA ASN A 18 7.44 -7.75 -14.12
C ASN A 18 6.49 -6.61 -13.71
N SER A 19 6.32 -5.58 -14.56
CA SER A 19 5.47 -4.43 -14.27
C SER A 19 4.00 -4.78 -14.49
N HIS A 20 3.51 -5.75 -13.73
CA HIS A 20 2.12 -5.74 -13.28
C HIS A 20 1.94 -4.58 -12.29
N HIS A 21 2.23 -3.35 -12.72
CA HIS A 21 1.80 -2.12 -12.05
C HIS A 21 0.28 -2.06 -12.16
N ARG A 22 -0.42 -2.96 -11.45
CA ARG A 22 -1.82 -2.77 -11.12
C ARG A 22 -1.85 -1.48 -10.33
N LYS A 23 -2.26 -0.40 -10.98
CA LYS A 23 -2.64 0.83 -10.30
C LYS A 23 -3.89 0.49 -9.52
N TYR A 24 -3.71 0.13 -8.25
CA TYR A 24 -4.82 -0.02 -7.33
C TYR A 24 -5.60 1.30 -7.27
N PRO A 25 -6.94 1.28 -7.23
CA PRO A 25 -7.77 2.47 -7.22
C PRO A 25 -7.78 3.11 -5.82
N TRP A 26 -6.62 3.57 -5.36
CA TRP A 26 -6.40 4.08 -3.99
C TRP A 26 -7.35 5.23 -3.65
N ASP A 27 -7.57 6.17 -4.56
CA ASP A 27 -8.50 7.30 -4.35
C ASP A 27 -9.92 6.82 -4.04
N LYS A 28 -10.34 5.72 -4.68
CA LYS A 28 -11.65 5.09 -4.43
C LYS A 28 -11.68 4.40 -3.07
N TRP A 29 -10.62 3.67 -2.72
CA TRP A 29 -10.54 2.93 -1.45
C TRP A 29 -10.29 3.81 -0.22
N MET A 30 -9.76 5.02 -0.41
CA MET A 30 -9.43 5.97 0.65
C MET A 30 -10.44 7.12 0.74
N ASP A 31 -11.70 6.85 0.40
CA ASP A 31 -12.80 7.81 0.41
C ASP A 31 -13.37 8.09 1.82
N GLY A 32 -12.91 7.37 2.84
CA GLY A 32 -13.41 7.46 4.21
C GLY A 32 -14.46 6.39 4.56
N ASN A 33 -14.79 5.49 3.65
CA ASN A 33 -15.65 4.32 3.90
C ASN A 33 -14.83 3.05 4.16
N TRP A 34 -15.49 2.01 4.67
CA TRP A 34 -14.89 0.69 4.76
C TRP A 34 -14.92 0.01 3.40
N TRP A 35 -13.75 -0.44 2.95
CA TRP A 35 -13.57 -1.23 1.73
C TRP A 35 -13.05 -2.62 2.10
N HIS A 36 -13.72 -3.65 1.56
CA HIS A 36 -13.22 -5.01 1.58
C HIS A 36 -12.44 -5.25 0.28
N VAL A 37 -11.13 -5.41 0.41
CA VAL A 37 -10.22 -5.68 -0.70
C VAL A 37 -9.73 -7.12 -0.60
N GLN A 38 -9.95 -7.88 -1.67
CA GLN A 38 -9.77 -9.33 -1.68
C GLN A 38 -8.51 -9.75 -2.45
N GLU A 39 -7.81 -10.76 -1.93
CA GLU A 39 -6.66 -11.39 -2.58
C GLU A 39 -7.12 -12.12 -3.86
N ASP A 40 -6.29 -12.08 -4.90
CA ASP A 40 -6.51 -12.58 -6.25
C ASP A 40 -7.66 -11.91 -7.04
N ILE A 41 -8.47 -11.06 -6.40
CA ILE A 41 -9.51 -10.22 -7.03
C ILE A 41 -8.98 -8.79 -7.19
N ASP A 42 -8.76 -8.10 -6.08
CA ASP A 42 -8.34 -6.68 -6.06
C ASP A 42 -6.82 -6.53 -6.05
N PHE A 43 -6.11 -7.48 -5.43
CA PHE A 43 -4.65 -7.51 -5.40
C PHE A 43 -4.11 -8.93 -5.55
N ALA A 44 -3.00 -9.09 -6.27
CA ALA A 44 -2.41 -10.40 -6.61
C ALA A 44 -1.03 -10.62 -5.97
N ILE A 45 -0.76 -9.92 -4.86
CA ILE A 45 0.51 -10.01 -4.12
C ILE A 45 0.23 -10.55 -2.73
N LYS A 46 1.25 -11.11 -2.09
CA LYS A 46 1.16 -11.60 -0.70
C LYS A 46 0.53 -10.55 0.21
N LYS A 47 -0.46 -10.95 1.02
CA LYS A 47 -1.14 -10.09 2.01
C LYS A 47 -0.20 -9.18 2.82
N LYS A 48 0.94 -9.72 3.30
CA LYS A 48 1.95 -8.92 4.04
C LYS A 48 2.51 -7.76 3.21
N SER A 49 2.79 -7.99 1.93
CA SER A 49 3.30 -6.97 1.02
C SER A 49 2.21 -5.94 0.70
N PHE A 50 0.98 -6.38 0.47
CA PHE A 50 -0.16 -5.48 0.26
C PHE A 50 -0.40 -4.59 1.49
N ARG A 51 -0.40 -5.14 2.70
CA ARG A 51 -0.55 -4.38 3.95
C ARG A 51 0.53 -3.30 4.09
N ASN A 52 1.77 -3.61 3.75
CA ASN A 52 2.84 -2.60 3.74
C ASN A 52 2.57 -1.47 2.72
N MET A 53 1.99 -1.79 1.56
CA MET A 53 1.58 -0.76 0.59
C MET A 53 0.46 0.11 1.14
N VAL A 54 -0.55 -0.48 1.80
CA VAL A 54 -1.63 0.27 2.47
C VAL A 54 -1.05 1.24 3.51
N TYR A 55 -0.11 0.79 4.35
CA TYR A 55 0.52 1.68 5.33
C TYR A 55 1.33 2.81 4.69
N ARG A 56 2.02 2.57 3.56
CA ARG A 56 2.71 3.66 2.83
C ARG A 56 1.74 4.69 2.26
N LYS A 57 0.48 4.32 2.01
CA LYS A 57 -0.55 5.28 1.59
C LYS A 57 -0.98 6.24 2.70
N GLN A 58 -0.55 6.02 3.94
CA GLN A 58 -0.80 7.00 5.00
C GLN A 58 -0.07 8.33 4.79
N ASP A 59 1.05 8.33 4.05
CA ASP A 59 1.76 9.55 3.68
C ASP A 59 0.94 10.45 2.74
N GLU A 60 0.04 9.85 1.96
CA GLU A 60 -0.80 10.52 0.96
C GLU A 60 -2.22 10.79 1.46
N PHE A 61 -2.83 9.82 2.17
CA PHE A 61 -4.23 9.86 2.57
C PHE A 61 -4.45 10.07 4.08
N GLY A 62 -3.39 10.18 4.88
CA GLY A 62 -3.48 10.27 6.34
C GLY A 62 -3.68 8.92 7.02
N ARG A 63 -4.21 8.90 8.25
CA ARG A 63 -4.35 7.64 9.00
C ARG A 63 -5.29 6.66 8.28
N ILE A 64 -4.88 5.40 8.22
CA ILE A 64 -5.66 4.31 7.61
C ILE A 64 -5.79 3.18 8.61
N ASP A 65 -7.02 2.77 8.91
CA ASP A 65 -7.30 1.53 9.62
C ASP A 65 -7.23 0.35 8.65
N THR A 66 -6.69 -0.76 9.15
CA THR A 66 -6.52 -1.99 8.37
C THR A 66 -6.79 -3.19 9.26
N VAL A 67 -7.75 -4.03 8.87
CA VAL A 67 -8.10 -5.28 9.56
C VAL A 67 -7.89 -6.43 8.60
N GLU A 68 -7.15 -7.44 9.02
CA GLU A 68 -6.91 -8.64 8.21
C GLU A 68 -8.12 -9.57 8.23
N MET A 69 -8.53 -10.03 7.05
CA MET A 69 -9.64 -10.96 6.83
C MET A 69 -9.12 -12.26 6.20
N PRO A 70 -9.86 -13.39 6.30
CA PRO A 70 -9.47 -14.66 5.70
C PRO A 70 -9.15 -14.56 4.19
N ASP A 71 -9.82 -13.66 3.47
CA ASP A 71 -9.71 -13.46 2.03
C ASP A 71 -9.07 -12.13 1.61
N GLY A 72 -8.61 -11.30 2.56
CA GLY A 72 -8.06 -10.00 2.21
C GLY A 72 -7.96 -9.04 3.39
N PHE A 73 -8.41 -7.80 3.19
CA PHE A 73 -8.39 -6.76 4.22
C PHE A 73 -9.66 -5.91 4.19
N LEU A 74 -10.06 -5.43 5.38
CA LEU A 74 -10.88 -4.24 5.50
C LEU A 74 -9.94 -3.04 5.65
N ILE A 75 -10.14 -2.01 4.82
CA ILE A 75 -9.38 -0.76 4.87
C ILE A 75 -10.32 0.44 4.95
N LYS A 76 -9.92 1.47 5.68
CA LYS A 76 -10.67 2.73 5.80
C LYS A 76 -9.73 3.88 6.12
N ARG A 77 -9.86 4.99 5.37
CA ARG A 77 -9.24 6.27 5.76
C ARG A 77 -9.95 6.83 6.99
N LEU A 78 -9.18 7.28 7.98
CA LEU A 78 -9.70 7.97 9.15
C LEU A 78 -9.63 9.48 8.92
N ASP A 79 -10.79 10.13 8.83
CA ASP A 79 -10.86 11.57 8.65
C ASP A 79 -10.35 12.30 9.92
N GLY A 80 -9.30 13.10 9.77
CA GLY A 80 -9.00 14.23 10.67
C GLY A 80 -8.41 13.95 12.06
N GLU A 81 -8.08 12.73 12.45
CA GLU A 81 -7.24 12.51 13.63
C GLU A 81 -5.76 12.58 13.22
N PRO A 82 -4.98 13.60 13.65
CA PRO A 82 -3.58 13.70 13.26
C PRO A 82 -2.82 12.46 13.72
N ASN A 83 -1.85 12.03 12.90
CA ASN A 83 -0.87 11.03 13.30
C ASN A 83 -0.23 11.45 14.63
N TYR A 84 -0.05 10.50 15.55
CA TYR A 84 0.53 10.76 16.88
C TYR A 84 1.87 11.51 16.78
N TRP A 85 2.65 11.22 15.74
CA TRP A 85 3.91 11.90 15.41
C TRP A 85 3.77 13.37 15.04
N VAL A 86 2.68 13.76 14.37
CA VAL A 86 2.38 15.15 13.99
C VAL A 86 1.90 15.96 15.21
N LYS A 87 1.17 15.33 16.15
CA LYS A 87 0.73 15.98 17.40
C LYS A 87 1.91 16.39 18.32
N HIS A 88 3.06 15.73 18.23
CA HIS A 88 4.18 15.91 19.16
C HIS A 88 5.44 16.59 18.59
N HIS A 89 5.51 16.84 17.27
CA HIS A 89 6.66 17.53 16.63
C HIS A 89 6.32 18.92 16.06
N LEU A 90 5.10 19.43 16.31
CA LEU A 90 4.68 20.82 16.00
C LEU A 90 4.57 21.69 17.26
N LYS A 91 5.30 21.36 18.32
CA LYS A 91 5.55 22.28 19.43
C LYS A 91 7.01 22.72 19.32
N ASP A 92 7.17 23.97 18.90
CA ASP A 92 8.42 24.73 19.00
C ASP A 92 9.06 24.60 20.40
#